data_AF-A0A4Y2S1Z9-F1
#
_entry.id   AF-A0A4Y2S1Z9-F1
#
_cell.length_a   1.000
_cell.length_b   1.000
_cell.length_c   1.000
_cell.angle_alpha   90.00
_cell.angle_beta   90.00
_cell.angle_gamma   90.00
#
_symmetry.space_group_name_H-M   'P 1'
#
loop_
_entity.id
_entity.type
_entity.pdbx_description
1 polymer ?
#
loop_
_entity_poly.entity_id
_entity_poly.type
_entity_poly.pdbx_seq_one_letter_code
_entity_poly.pdbx_strand_id
1 'polypeptide(L)'
;MFSDESRFSLQSDSRRTFIWRAPGTRYHQENTIERHRYGGAGWLVWGGIILGSRTDLHVQSVTMTGHIHRDVILELHVRLFRGTMGAEFLFMDDNARPHRANIVDECLQSEDITRMD
;
A
#
# COMPACT_ATOMS: atom_id res chain seq x y z
N MET A 1 7.41 13.61 -6.25
CA MET A 1 7.41 12.39 -5.44
C MET A 1 6.41 11.43 -6.05
N PHE A 2 6.83 10.22 -6.38
CA PHE A 2 5.93 9.13 -6.75
C PHE A 2 5.65 8.30 -5.50
N SER A 3 4.40 7.87 -5.29
CA SER A 3 4.05 7.00 -4.17
C SER A 3 3.03 5.95 -4.57
N ASP A 4 3.04 4.83 -3.86
CA ASP A 4 2.08 3.73 -4.06
C ASP A 4 1.95 2.88 -2.79
N GLU A 5 0.90 2.07 -2.74
CA GLU A 5 0.63 1.09 -1.69
C GLU A 5 0.81 -0.35 -2.23
N SER A 6 1.69 -1.11 -1.59
CA SER A 6 1.83 -2.54 -1.84
C SER A 6 1.24 -3.37 -0.70
N ARG A 7 0.48 -4.42 -1.03
CA ARG A 7 -0.06 -5.36 -0.07
C ARG A 7 0.84 -6.60 0.06
N PHE A 8 1.25 -6.90 1.27
CA PHE A 8 2.05 -8.08 1.62
C PHE A 8 1.21 -9.06 2.45
N SER A 9 0.93 -10.23 1.87
CA SER A 9 0.21 -11.31 2.55
C SER A 9 1.15 -12.09 3.49
N LEU A 10 0.70 -12.37 4.71
CA LEU A 10 1.43 -13.30 5.61
C LEU A 10 1.38 -14.75 5.12
N GLN A 11 0.38 -15.07 4.30
CA GLN A 11 0.29 -16.34 3.58
C GLN A 11 0.82 -16.15 2.17
N SER A 12 1.60 -17.12 1.71
CA SER A 12 2.14 -17.13 0.35
C SER A 12 1.01 -17.08 -0.69
N ASP A 13 1.02 -16.08 -1.56
CA ASP A 13 0.18 -15.99 -2.76
C ASP A 13 0.51 -17.07 -3.81
N SER A 14 1.64 -17.79 -3.63
CA SER A 14 1.88 -19.01 -4.39
C SER A 14 0.73 -19.99 -4.12
N ARG A 15 -0.03 -20.23 -5.19
CA ARG A 15 -1.08 -21.26 -5.26
C ARG A 15 -0.52 -22.67 -5.06
N ARG A 16 0.80 -22.85 -4.95
CA ARG A 16 1.47 -24.15 -4.84
C ARG A 16 2.01 -24.33 -3.43
N THR A 17 1.28 -25.10 -2.63
CA THR A 17 1.86 -25.79 -1.47
C THR A 17 2.49 -27.08 -1.99
N PHE A 18 3.76 -27.32 -1.69
CA PHE A 18 4.41 -28.59 -2.01
C PHE A 18 4.00 -29.63 -0.97
N ILE A 19 3.36 -30.71 -1.43
CA ILE A 19 2.95 -31.85 -0.60
C ILE A 19 3.67 -33.08 -1.13
N TRP A 20 4.46 -33.73 -0.29
CA TRP A 20 5.04 -35.04 -0.58
C TRP A 20 3.99 -36.11 -0.34
N ARG A 21 3.76 -37.00 -1.32
CA ARG A 21 2.77 -38.08 -1.21
C ARG A 21 3.22 -39.32 -1.96
N ALA A 22 2.74 -40.47 -1.54
CA ALA A 22 2.93 -41.73 -2.26
C ALA A 22 2.26 -41.70 -3.65
N PRO A 23 2.73 -42.51 -4.63
CA PRO A 23 2.05 -42.66 -5.91
C PRO A 23 0.58 -43.09 -5.73
N GLY A 24 -0.33 -42.53 -6.53
CA GLY A 24 -1.76 -42.87 -6.50
C GLY A 24 -2.61 -42.15 -5.43
N THR A 25 -2.02 -41.51 -4.42
CA THR A 25 -2.79 -40.95 -3.29
C THR A 25 -3.25 -39.50 -3.48
N ARG A 26 -3.28 -39.01 -4.73
CA ARG A 26 -3.49 -37.58 -5.06
C ARG A 26 -4.76 -36.98 -4.46
N TYR A 27 -5.86 -37.72 -4.46
CA TYR A 27 -7.18 -37.23 -4.06
C TYR A 27 -7.59 -37.66 -2.65
N HIS A 28 -6.66 -38.23 -1.88
CA HIS A 28 -6.91 -38.53 -0.48
C HIS A 28 -7.11 -37.22 0.29
N GLN A 29 -8.02 -37.25 1.26
CA GLN A 29 -8.34 -36.09 2.09
C GLN A 29 -7.11 -35.58 2.84
N GLU A 30 -6.25 -36.49 3.33
CA GLU A 30 -4.95 -36.14 3.95
C GLU A 30 -3.98 -35.39 3.03
N ASN A 31 -4.17 -35.48 1.70
CA ASN A 31 -3.33 -34.83 0.69
C ASN A 31 -4.00 -33.61 0.05
N THR A 32 -5.16 -33.18 0.58
CA THR A 32 -5.94 -32.04 0.07
C THR A 32 -6.10 -31.00 1.18
N ILE A 33 -5.76 -29.74 0.88
CA ILE A 33 -5.90 -28.62 1.83
C ILE A 33 -6.89 -27.62 1.25
N GLU A 34 -7.98 -27.35 1.99
CA GLU A 34 -8.90 -26.28 1.67
C GLU A 34 -8.21 -24.92 1.85
N ARG A 35 -8.36 -24.02 0.87
CA ARG A 35 -7.77 -22.67 0.90
C ARG A 35 -8.81 -21.62 0.59
N HIS A 36 -8.97 -20.65 1.49
CA HIS A 36 -9.72 -19.44 1.23
C HIS A 36 -8.92 -18.49 0.32
N ARG A 37 -9.58 -18.00 -0.74
CA ARG A 37 -8.98 -17.13 -1.79
C ARG A 37 -8.54 -15.76 -1.29
N TYR A 38 -9.05 -15.31 -0.13
CA TYR A 38 -8.84 -13.97 0.44
C TYR A 38 -8.60 -13.99 1.96
N GLY A 39 -8.35 -15.16 2.56
CA GLY A 39 -8.46 -15.38 4.01
C GLY A 39 -7.25 -14.96 4.86
N GLY A 40 -6.27 -14.25 4.30
CA GLY A 40 -5.05 -13.88 4.99
C GLY A 40 -5.07 -12.44 5.52
N ALA A 41 -4.68 -12.26 6.78
CA ALA A 41 -4.20 -10.96 7.25
C ALA A 41 -3.02 -10.53 6.38
N GLY A 42 -3.08 -9.31 5.87
CA GLY A 42 -2.05 -8.72 5.03
C GLY A 42 -1.68 -7.34 5.55
N TRP A 43 -0.43 -6.97 5.35
CA TRP A 43 0.07 -5.66 5.68
C TRP A 43 0.06 -4.80 4.43
N LEU A 44 -0.48 -3.60 4.54
CA LEU A 44 -0.33 -2.57 3.54
C LEU A 44 0.94 -1.79 3.86
N VAL A 45 1.79 -1.62 2.86
CA VAL A 45 3.03 -0.88 2.94
C VAL A 45 2.96 0.28 1.96
N TRP A 46 3.08 1.50 2.46
CA TRP A 46 3.17 2.70 1.65
C TRP A 46 4.62 3.17 1.58
N GLY A 47 5.02 3.72 0.43
CA GLY A 47 6.30 4.39 0.28
C GLY A 47 6.29 5.43 -0.82
N GLY A 48 7.07 6.48 -0.62
CA GLY A 48 7.33 7.51 -1.61
C GLY A 48 8.79 7.49 -2.09
N ILE A 49 9.00 7.68 -3.39
CA ILE A 49 10.32 7.84 -4.00
C ILE A 49 10.42 9.19 -4.70
N ILE A 50 11.62 9.77 -4.67
CA ILE A 50 11.94 11.02 -5.36
C ILE A 50 13.36 10.94 -5.92
N LEU A 51 13.74 11.87 -6.79
CA LEU A 51 15.09 11.88 -7.36
C LEU A 51 16.13 12.00 -6.23
N GLY A 52 16.98 10.99 -6.10
CA GLY A 52 18.06 10.95 -5.12
C GLY A 52 17.65 10.67 -3.67
N SER A 53 16.37 10.38 -3.38
CA SER A 53 15.91 10.08 -2.02
C SER A 53 14.64 9.20 -1.99
N ARG A 54 14.22 8.80 -0.79
CA ARG A 54 12.98 8.05 -0.53
C ARG A 54 12.43 8.40 0.85
N THR A 55 11.14 8.16 1.05
CA THR A 55 10.54 8.16 2.39
C THR A 55 10.91 6.88 3.13
N ASP A 56 10.74 6.88 4.45
CA ASP A 56 10.58 5.64 5.19
C ASP A 56 9.30 4.92 4.74
N LEU A 57 9.27 3.60 4.90
CA LEU A 57 8.09 2.79 4.59
C LEU A 57 7.11 2.85 5.76
N HIS A 58 5.86 3.24 5.48
CA HIS A 58 4.76 3.17 6.44
C HIS A 58 4.06 1.83 6.31
N VAL A 59 3.85 1.14 7.44
CA VAL A 59 3.35 -0.25 7.46
C VAL A 59 2.14 -0.35 8.38
N GLN A 60 1.02 -0.87 7.87
CA GLN A 60 -0.21 -1.00 8.64
C GLN A 60 -0.99 -2.28 8.30
N SER A 61 -1.72 -2.82 9.27
CA SER A 61 -2.57 -4.01 9.10
C SER A 61 -4.01 -3.68 8.67
N VAL A 62 -4.35 -2.40 8.57
CA VAL A 62 -5.69 -1.91 8.26
C VAL A 62 -5.82 -1.43 6.82
N THR A 63 -7.04 -1.50 6.29
CA THR A 63 -7.37 -0.97 4.96
C THR A 63 -7.13 0.54 4.90
N MET A 64 -6.52 1.01 3.81
CA MET A 64 -6.33 2.44 3.57
C MET A 64 -7.69 3.14 3.47
N THR A 65 -7.84 4.23 4.22
CA THR A 65 -9.01 5.13 4.17
C THR A 65 -8.53 6.54 3.92
N GLY A 66 -9.41 7.44 3.45
CA GLY A 66 -9.01 8.84 3.19
C GLY A 66 -8.45 9.55 4.43
N HIS A 67 -8.95 9.21 5.63
CA HIS A 67 -8.45 9.79 6.88
C HIS A 67 -7.04 9.31 7.19
N ILE A 68 -6.77 8.01 7.05
CA ILE A 68 -5.42 7.47 7.23
C ILE A 68 -4.47 8.03 6.18
N HIS A 69 -4.91 8.15 4.93
CA HIS A 69 -4.11 8.73 3.87
C HIS A 69 -3.77 10.19 4.16
N ARG A 70 -4.73 11.01 4.60
CA ARG A 70 -4.47 12.39 5.03
C ARG A 70 -3.48 12.44 6.22
N ASP A 71 -3.84 11.82 7.34
CA ASP A 71 -3.15 12.05 8.61
C ASP A 71 -1.77 11.39 8.65
N VAL A 72 -1.62 10.24 7.98
CA VAL A 72 -0.37 9.48 8.01
C VAL A 72 0.45 9.70 6.75
N ILE A 73 -0.15 9.72 5.56
CA ILE A 73 0.63 9.87 4.32
C ILE A 73 0.94 11.34 4.07
N LEU A 74 -0.09 12.19 3.98
CA LEU A 74 0.12 13.59 3.62
C LEU A 74 0.80 14.40 4.72
N GLU A 75 0.22 14.42 5.93
CA GLU A 75 0.70 15.31 7.00
C GLU A 75 2.07 14.91 7.55
N LEU A 76 2.34 13.59 7.66
CA LEU A 76 3.59 13.10 8.24
C LEU A 76 4.71 12.99 7.21
N HIS A 77 4.43 12.50 5.99
CA HIS A 77 5.48 12.19 5.02
C HIS A 77 5.55 13.22 3.89
N VAL A 78 4.47 13.45 3.16
CA VAL A 78 4.50 14.31 1.95
C VAL A 78 4.79 15.77 2.31
N ARG A 79 4.19 16.28 3.39
CA ARG A 79 4.41 17.65 3.86
C ARG A 79 5.87 17.96 4.19
N LEU A 80 6.61 17.00 4.76
CA LEU A 80 8.04 17.19 5.08
C LEU A 80 8.87 17.42 3.80
N PHE A 81 8.59 16.64 2.76
CA PHE A 81 9.27 16.79 1.47
C PHE A 81 8.84 18.06 0.75
N ARG A 82 7.56 18.44 0.84
CA ARG A 82 7.09 19.74 0.36
C ARG A 82 7.84 20.88 1.04
N GLY A 83 7.94 20.88 2.38
CA GLY A 83 8.65 21.92 3.12
C GLY A 83 10.13 22.03 2.76
N THR A 84 10.75 20.91 2.37
CA THR A 84 12.17 20.87 1.98
C THR A 84 12.40 21.34 0.54
N MET A 85 11.54 20.94 -0.40
CA MET A 85 11.71 21.22 -1.83
C MET A 85 11.04 22.52 -2.28
N GLY A 86 10.11 23.05 -1.48
CA GLY A 86 9.39 24.29 -1.80
C GLY A 86 8.51 24.14 -3.05
N ALA A 87 8.26 25.27 -3.72
CA ALA A 87 7.26 25.46 -4.78
C ALA A 87 7.28 24.41 -5.90
N GLU A 88 8.47 23.89 -6.24
CA GLU A 88 8.67 22.92 -7.34
C GLU A 88 8.25 21.48 -6.97
N PHE A 89 7.89 21.22 -5.72
CA PHE A 89 7.45 19.90 -5.29
C PHE A 89 6.12 19.51 -5.95
N LEU A 90 6.15 18.39 -6.68
CA LEU A 90 4.97 17.74 -7.24
C LEU A 90 4.75 16.39 -6.58
N PHE A 91 3.51 16.07 -6.22
CA PHE A 91 3.12 14.79 -5.65
C PHE A 91 2.35 13.95 -6.66
N MET A 92 2.59 12.64 -6.73
CA MET A 92 1.89 11.72 -7.63
C MET A 92 1.51 10.45 -6.87
N ASP A 93 0.23 10.12 -6.96
CA ASP A 93 -0.41 8.90 -6.47
C ASP A 93 -1.32 8.32 -7.56
N ASP A 94 -1.94 7.16 -7.28
CA ASP A 94 -2.96 6.61 -8.16
C ASP A 94 -4.35 7.24 -7.91
N ASN A 95 -5.32 6.86 -8.73
CA ASN A 95 -6.69 7.35 -8.63
C ASN A 95 -7.55 6.55 -7.63
N ALA A 96 -6.95 5.89 -6.63
CA ALA A 96 -7.71 5.14 -5.63
C ALA A 96 -8.67 6.05 -4.85
N ARG A 97 -9.82 5.49 -4.44
CA ARG A 97 -10.88 6.24 -3.74
C ARG A 97 -10.39 6.98 -2.48
N PRO A 98 -9.52 6.41 -1.63
CA PRO A 98 -8.95 7.13 -0.50
C PRO A 98 -8.18 8.40 -0.88
N HIS A 99 -7.46 8.40 -2.02
CA HIS A 99 -6.61 9.51 -2.48
C HIS A 99 -7.44 10.65 -3.07
N ARG A 100 -8.64 10.31 -3.57
CA ARG A 100 -9.58 11.25 -4.17
C ARG A 100 -10.74 11.60 -3.23
N ALA A 101 -10.54 11.45 -1.91
CA ALA A 101 -11.50 11.86 -0.90
C ALA A 101 -11.38 13.37 -0.64
N ASN A 102 -12.50 14.06 -0.37
CA ASN A 102 -12.51 15.51 -0.14
C ASN A 102 -11.50 15.97 0.93
N ILE A 103 -11.38 15.23 2.03
CA ILE A 103 -10.43 15.54 3.12
C ILE A 103 -8.96 15.48 2.67
N VAL A 104 -8.65 14.69 1.65
CA VAL A 104 -7.31 14.58 1.06
C VAL A 104 -7.08 15.78 0.15
N ASP A 105 -8.05 16.11 -0.70
CA ASP A 105 -7.96 17.29 -1.58
C ASP A 105 -7.86 18.60 -0.78
N GLU A 106 -8.63 18.74 0.30
CA GLU A 106 -8.55 19.88 1.23
C GLU A 106 -7.16 19.99 1.88
N CYS A 107 -6.58 18.85 2.28
CA CYS A 107 -5.24 18.82 2.87
C CYS A 107 -4.18 19.26 1.85
N LEU A 108 -4.21 18.70 0.63
CA LEU A 108 -3.28 19.09 -0.44
C LEU A 108 -3.35 20.59 -0.75
N GLN A 109 -4.56 21.16 -0.79
CA GLN A 109 -4.75 22.60 -0.98
C GLN A 109 -4.19 23.41 0.19
N SER A 110 -4.45 23.00 1.43
CA SER A 110 -3.97 23.72 2.62
C SER A 110 -2.44 23.72 2.76
N GLU A 111 -1.79 22.68 2.26
CA GLU A 111 -0.34 22.49 2.30
C GLU A 111 0.36 23.00 1.03
N ASP A 112 -0.38 23.62 0.09
CA ASP A 112 0.12 24.10 -1.20
C ASP A 112 0.88 23.02 -1.99
N ILE A 113 0.33 21.80 -1.97
CA ILE A 113 0.89 20.64 -2.67
C ILE A 113 0.15 20.47 -3.99
N THR A 114 0.88 20.59 -5.10
CA THR A 114 0.35 20.28 -6.42
C THR A 114 0.40 18.77 -6.65
N ARG A 115 -0.77 18.16 -6.85
CA ARG A 115 -0.89 16.77 -7.31
C ARG A 115 -0.79 16.71 -8.83
N MET A 116 0.01 15.78 -9.33
CA MET A 116 0.05 15.39 -10.74
C MET A 116 -1.06 14.37 -11.00
N ASP A 117 -1.84 14.57 -12.06
CA ASP A 117 -2.89 13.66 -12.53
C ASP A 117 -2.38 12.66 -13.59
#